data_AF-A0A6S7D1G6-F1
#
_entry.id   AF-A0A6S7D1G6-F1
#
_cell.length_a   1.000
_cell.length_b   1.000
_cell.length_c   1.000
_cell.angle_alpha   90.00
_cell.angle_beta   90.00
_cell.angle_gamma   90.00
#
_symmetry.space_group_name_H-M   'P 1'
#
loop_
_entity.id
_entity.type
_entity.pdbx_description
1 polymer ?
#
loop_
_entity_poly.entity_id
_entity_poly.type
_entity_poly.pdbx_seq_one_letter_code
_entity_poly.pdbx_strand_id
1 'polypeptide(L)'
;MNARIAPFFARAADSDLWHSFKRSPGAIVAAAVTLAILLGALFAPVVAPHNPFDLASLNIMDANTPPAWQEGGSPDFLLGTDDQGRDILSAVLYGSRVSLLVGFASVLFSMVLGVTLGLISGYAGGRVDSFIMRIADVQLSFPAILVALLIDGVARGLLPRDMHDELALYVLIFAIGISGWVQYARTVRGSTLVERNKEYVQAARLIGIGPVTILRRHILPNVMGPVLVIATIHLAIAIITEATLSFLGVGVPPTAPSLGTLIRIGNSYLFSGMWWISIFPGIALVALVLSVNLLGDWLRDALNPKLR
;
A
#
# COMPACT_ATOMS: atom_id res chain seq x y z
N MET A 1 -23.84 -38.06 -4.00
CA MET A 1 -23.75 -36.83 -3.17
C MET A 1 -22.54 -37.00 -2.25
N ASN A 2 -21.33 -36.69 -2.73
CA ASN A 2 -20.07 -36.56 -1.97
C ASN A 2 -18.89 -36.47 -2.95
N ALA A 3 -18.58 -35.26 -3.42
CA ALA A 3 -17.29 -34.91 -4.00
C ALA A 3 -17.28 -33.39 -4.24
N ARG A 4 -16.30 -32.69 -3.66
CA ARG A 4 -15.81 -31.32 -3.95
C ARG A 4 -15.62 -30.49 -2.67
N ILE A 5 -14.82 -31.02 -1.75
CA ILE A 5 -14.01 -30.18 -0.86
C ILE A 5 -12.59 -30.74 -0.95
N ALA A 6 -11.97 -30.63 -2.13
CA ALA A 6 -10.51 -30.65 -2.19
C ALA A 6 -10.06 -29.29 -1.63
N PRO A 7 -9.11 -29.25 -0.67
CA PRO A 7 -8.79 -28.02 0.03
C PRO A 7 -8.20 -27.05 -0.99
N PHE A 8 -8.63 -25.78 -0.93
CA PHE A 8 -8.08 -24.67 -1.72
C PHE A 8 -6.54 -24.72 -1.82
N PHE A 9 -5.87 -25.15 -0.75
CA PHE A 9 -4.44 -25.38 -0.66
C PHE A 9 -3.86 -26.46 -1.61
N ALA A 10 -4.58 -27.55 -1.89
CA ALA A 10 -4.13 -28.58 -2.83
C ALA A 10 -4.19 -28.08 -4.29
N ARG A 11 -5.21 -27.29 -4.64
CA ARG A 11 -5.31 -26.64 -5.95
C ARG A 11 -4.31 -25.49 -6.12
N ALA A 12 -3.98 -24.79 -5.04
CA ALA A 12 -2.92 -23.79 -5.05
C ALA A 12 -1.54 -24.45 -5.21
N ALA A 13 -1.31 -25.62 -4.59
CA ALA A 13 -0.07 -26.38 -4.71
C ALA A 13 0.12 -27.03 -6.09
N ASP A 14 -0.95 -27.42 -6.78
CA ASP A 14 -0.90 -27.94 -8.18
C ASP A 14 -1.00 -26.83 -9.24
N SER A 15 -0.98 -25.55 -8.84
CA SER A 15 -1.05 -24.45 -9.80
C SER A 15 0.30 -24.18 -10.45
N ASP A 16 0.28 -23.84 -11.74
CA ASP A 16 1.48 -23.38 -12.47
C ASP A 16 2.18 -22.20 -11.77
N LEU A 17 1.43 -21.42 -10.98
CA LEU A 17 1.95 -20.34 -10.14
C LEU A 17 2.91 -20.88 -9.08
N TRP A 18 2.58 -22.00 -8.42
CA TRP A 18 3.46 -22.61 -7.41
C TRP A 18 4.73 -23.20 -8.01
N HIS A 19 4.62 -23.80 -9.20
CA HIS A 19 5.78 -24.28 -9.95
C HIS A 19 6.71 -23.15 -10.39
N SER A 20 6.15 -22.03 -10.87
CA SER A 20 6.91 -20.82 -11.18
C SER A 20 7.59 -20.23 -9.93
N PHE A 21 6.87 -20.14 -8.82
CA PHE A 21 7.37 -19.59 -7.56
C PHE A 21 8.62 -20.32 -7.05
N LYS A 22 8.58 -21.66 -7.03
CA LYS A 22 9.71 -22.50 -6.57
C LYS A 22 10.97 -22.37 -7.42
N ARG A 23 10.86 -21.92 -8.67
CA ARG A 23 11.99 -21.78 -9.60
C ARG A 23 12.60 -20.37 -9.58
N SER A 24 11.98 -19.43 -8.88
CA SER A 24 12.42 -18.03 -8.81
C SER A 24 13.04 -17.72 -7.43
N PRO A 25 14.36 -17.83 -7.25
CA PRO A 25 15.00 -17.59 -5.95
C PRO A 25 14.75 -16.17 -5.44
N GLY A 26 14.70 -15.18 -6.33
CA GLY A 26 14.35 -13.80 -5.96
C GLY A 26 12.92 -13.67 -5.41
N ALA A 27 11.96 -14.40 -5.97
CA ALA A 27 10.58 -14.41 -5.48
C ALA A 27 10.46 -15.08 -4.10
N ILE A 28 11.24 -16.14 -3.84
CA ILE A 28 11.26 -16.83 -2.55
C ILE A 28 11.83 -15.90 -1.46
N VAL A 29 12.96 -15.23 -1.73
CA VAL A 29 13.56 -14.28 -0.79
C VAL A 29 12.60 -13.11 -0.53
N ALA A 30 12.04 -12.52 -1.58
CA ALA A 30 11.08 -11.44 -1.47
C ALA A 30 9.82 -11.85 -0.68
N ALA A 31 9.33 -13.08 -0.89
CA ALA A 31 8.21 -13.65 -0.14
C ALA A 31 8.55 -13.81 1.34
N ALA A 32 9.72 -14.37 1.65
CA ALA A 32 10.17 -14.59 3.02
C ALA A 32 10.32 -13.26 3.77
N VAL A 33 10.95 -12.26 3.15
CA VAL A 33 11.14 -10.93 3.76
C VAL A 33 9.80 -10.21 3.92
N THR A 34 8.94 -10.21 2.90
CA THR A 34 7.60 -9.60 2.99
C THR A 34 6.77 -10.27 4.08
N LEU A 35 6.81 -11.60 4.17
CA LEU A 35 6.11 -12.36 5.20
C LEU A 35 6.65 -12.05 6.59
N ALA A 36 7.98 -11.96 6.76
CA ALA A 36 8.59 -11.59 8.03
C ALA A 36 8.15 -10.18 8.48
N ILE A 37 8.15 -9.20 7.56
CA ILE A 37 7.70 -7.83 7.86
C ILE A 37 6.20 -7.80 8.15
N LEU A 38 5.37 -8.52 7.37
CA LEU A 38 3.93 -8.61 7.61
C LEU A 38 3.61 -9.23 8.96
N LEU A 39 4.28 -10.33 9.32
CA LEU A 39 4.10 -10.99 10.62
C LEU A 39 4.60 -10.09 11.75
N GLY A 40 5.77 -9.47 11.59
CA GLY A 40 6.30 -8.52 12.57
C GLY A 40 5.39 -7.32 12.78
N ALA A 41 4.78 -6.79 11.72
CA ALA A 41 3.83 -5.69 11.77
C ALA A 41 2.48 -6.10 12.38
N LEU A 42 1.94 -7.26 11.99
CA LEU A 42 0.65 -7.76 12.47
C LEU A 42 0.72 -8.14 13.96
N PHE A 43 1.79 -8.83 14.35
CA PHE A 43 2.03 -9.25 15.72
C PHE A 43 2.88 -8.25 16.50
N ALA A 44 3.04 -7.01 16.01
CA ALA A 44 3.79 -5.97 16.72
C ALA A 44 3.37 -5.80 18.19
N PRO A 45 2.07 -5.85 18.56
CA PRO A 45 1.67 -5.76 19.97
C PRO A 45 2.13 -6.90 20.88
N VAL A 46 2.55 -8.03 20.30
CA VAL A 46 2.99 -9.22 21.04
C VAL A 46 4.51 -9.41 20.92
N VAL A 47 5.08 -9.05 19.77
CA VAL A 47 6.49 -9.28 19.43
C VAL A 47 7.37 -8.10 19.84
N ALA A 48 6.82 -6.88 19.84
CA ALA A 48 7.59 -5.69 20.20
C ALA A 48 7.88 -5.68 21.73
N PRO A 49 9.12 -5.41 22.14
CA PRO A 49 9.47 -5.28 23.56
C PRO A 49 8.69 -4.18 24.29
N HIS A 50 8.39 -3.09 23.58
CA HIS A 50 7.72 -1.91 24.13
C HIS A 50 6.55 -1.48 23.25
N ASN A 51 5.59 -0.75 23.82
CA ASN A 51 4.53 -0.10 23.04
C ASN A 51 4.92 1.36 22.71
N PRO A 52 5.35 1.66 21.48
CA PRO A 52 5.81 3.00 21.10
C PRO A 52 4.67 4.02 21.00
N PHE A 53 3.41 3.60 21.05
CA PHE A 53 2.24 4.47 20.96
C PHE A 53 1.69 4.84 22.35
N ASP A 54 2.17 4.21 23.42
CA ASP A 54 1.83 4.59 24.79
C ASP A 54 2.83 5.63 25.31
N LEU A 55 2.52 6.90 25.05
CA LEU A 55 3.36 8.03 25.45
C LEU A 55 3.54 8.14 26.97
N ALA A 56 2.60 7.61 27.77
CA ALA A 56 2.69 7.66 29.23
C ALA A 56 3.70 6.64 29.79
N SER A 57 3.99 5.58 29.02
CA SER A 57 5.00 4.58 29.37
C SER A 57 6.43 5.01 28.98
N LEU A 58 6.57 6.06 28.17
CA LEU A 58 7.87 6.56 27.72
C LEU A 58 8.58 7.34 28.83
N ASN A 59 9.87 7.06 28.99
CA ASN A 59 10.72 7.74 29.93
C ASN A 59 11.76 8.59 29.18
N ILE A 60 11.68 9.91 29.37
CA ILE A 60 12.58 10.88 28.73
C ILE A 60 14.03 10.68 29.16
N MET A 61 14.29 10.08 30.32
CA MET A 61 15.66 9.77 30.76
C MET A 61 16.35 8.74 29.86
N ASP A 62 15.58 7.92 29.17
CA ASP A 62 16.08 6.92 28.22
C ASP A 62 16.23 7.49 26.80
N ALA A 63 16.00 8.80 26.61
CA ALA A 63 16.11 9.44 25.31
C ALA A 63 17.52 9.38 24.73
N ASN A 64 17.60 9.16 23.41
CA ASN A 64 18.85 9.11 22.65
C ASN A 64 19.84 8.04 23.14
N THR A 65 19.35 6.98 23.76
CA THR A 65 20.16 5.83 24.16
C THR A 65 20.67 5.13 22.90
N PRO A 66 21.99 4.95 22.74
CA PRO A 66 22.55 4.28 21.58
C PRO A 66 22.18 2.79 21.58
N PRO A 67 22.35 2.10 20.44
CA PRO A 67 22.07 0.67 20.35
C PRO A 67 22.84 -0.14 21.38
N ALA A 68 22.26 -1.25 21.84
CA ALA A 68 22.80 -2.07 22.93
C ALA A 68 24.27 -2.53 22.73
N TRP A 69 24.75 -2.58 21.49
CA TRP A 69 26.12 -2.98 21.14
C TRP A 69 27.12 -1.81 21.08
N GLN A 70 26.70 -0.58 21.36
CA GLN A 70 27.55 0.61 21.44
C GLN A 70 27.80 1.04 22.88
N GLU A 71 28.85 1.82 23.09
CA GLU A 71 29.15 2.41 24.39
C GLU A 71 28.01 3.34 24.84
N GLY A 72 27.53 3.16 26.07
CA GLY A 72 26.37 3.87 26.60
C GLY A 72 25.01 3.28 26.21
N GLY A 73 24.97 2.15 25.49
CA GLY A 73 23.73 1.47 25.12
C GLY A 73 23.12 0.66 26.25
N SER A 74 21.80 0.46 26.20
CA SER A 74 21.07 -0.39 27.14
C SER A 74 20.62 -1.70 26.48
N PRO A 75 20.73 -2.86 27.15
CA PRO A 75 20.20 -4.12 26.63
C PRO A 75 18.67 -4.12 26.46
N ASP A 76 17.97 -3.21 27.13
CA ASP A 76 16.51 -3.05 26.99
C ASP A 76 16.12 -2.46 25.63
N PHE A 77 17.04 -1.75 24.98
CA PHE A 77 16.84 -1.06 23.71
C PHE A 77 17.82 -1.57 22.65
N LEU A 78 17.47 -2.71 22.03
CA LEU A 78 18.35 -3.39 21.08
C LEU A 78 18.86 -2.45 19.98
N LEU A 79 17.96 -1.70 19.33
CA LEU A 79 18.30 -0.74 18.26
C LEU A 79 18.48 0.71 18.77
N GLY A 80 18.50 0.91 20.08
CA GLY A 80 18.52 2.21 20.73
C GLY A 80 17.13 2.86 20.83
N THR A 81 17.11 4.10 21.30
CA THR A 81 15.88 4.91 21.46
C THR A 81 15.94 6.20 20.64
N ASP A 82 14.77 6.82 20.45
CA ASP A 82 14.65 8.16 19.89
C ASP A 82 14.73 9.28 20.95
N ASP A 83 14.42 10.51 20.55
CA ASP A 83 14.43 11.72 21.36
C ASP A 83 13.39 11.72 22.50
N GLN A 84 12.42 10.81 22.46
CA GLN A 84 11.37 10.64 23.47
C GLN A 84 11.62 9.42 24.37
N GLY A 85 12.72 8.70 24.18
CA GLY A 85 12.99 7.45 24.89
C GLY A 85 12.21 6.25 24.34
N ARG A 86 11.66 6.35 23.13
CA ARG A 86 10.92 5.26 22.48
C ARG A 86 11.87 4.29 21.81
N ASP A 87 11.68 3.00 22.08
CA ASP A 87 12.45 1.90 21.47
C ASP A 87 12.31 1.88 19.94
N ILE A 88 13.43 1.99 19.23
CA ILE A 88 13.46 2.04 17.76
C ILE A 88 13.01 0.73 17.14
N LEU A 89 13.30 -0.42 17.76
CA LEU A 89 12.87 -1.72 17.24
C LEU A 89 11.34 -1.83 17.25
N SER A 90 10.73 -1.55 18.40
CA SER A 90 9.28 -1.51 18.55
C SER A 90 8.66 -0.48 17.61
N ALA A 91 9.24 0.72 17.53
CA ALA A 91 8.78 1.78 16.64
C ALA A 91 8.79 1.34 15.16
N VAL A 92 9.82 0.62 14.71
CA VAL A 92 9.89 0.10 13.33
C VAL A 92 8.80 -0.93 13.05
N LEU A 93 8.50 -1.84 13.99
CA LEU A 93 7.44 -2.84 13.83
C LEU A 93 6.06 -2.19 13.73
N TYR A 94 5.75 -1.29 14.65
CA TYR A 94 4.49 -0.53 14.65
C TYR A 94 4.40 0.44 13.47
N GLY A 95 5.48 1.11 13.11
CA GLY A 95 5.55 1.98 11.94
C GLY A 95 5.34 1.22 10.64
N SER A 96 5.90 0.01 10.51
CA SER A 96 5.65 -0.88 9.37
C SER A 96 4.17 -1.24 9.26
N ARG A 97 3.49 -1.49 10.40
CA ARG A 97 2.05 -1.75 10.43
C ARG A 97 1.24 -0.57 9.90
N VAL A 98 1.58 0.65 10.31
CA VAL A 98 0.90 1.87 9.84
C VAL A 98 1.13 2.07 8.34
N SER A 99 2.37 1.99 7.87
CA SER A 99 2.72 2.15 6.45
C SER A 99 2.04 1.10 5.56
N LEU A 100 2.00 -0.16 6.00
CA LEU A 100 1.28 -1.24 5.29
C LEU A 100 -0.23 -1.00 5.24
N LEU A 101 -0.84 -0.57 6.36
CA LEU A 101 -2.28 -0.28 6.43
C LEU A 101 -2.64 0.85 5.47
N VAL A 102 -1.91 1.97 5.54
CA VAL A 102 -2.15 3.13 4.68
C VAL A 102 -1.92 2.77 3.21
N GLY A 103 -0.82 2.09 2.89
CA GLY A 103 -0.51 1.66 1.52
C GLY A 103 -1.60 0.75 0.94
N PHE A 104 -2.00 -0.29 1.69
CA PHE A 104 -3.03 -1.23 1.24
C PHE A 104 -4.41 -0.57 1.10
N ALA A 105 -4.83 0.23 2.09
CA ALA A 105 -6.11 0.92 2.06
C ALA A 105 -6.20 1.92 0.89
N SER A 106 -5.10 2.64 0.63
CA SER A 106 -5.02 3.60 -0.48
C SER A 106 -5.13 2.92 -1.85
N VAL A 107 -4.45 1.79 -2.02
CA VAL A 107 -4.54 0.97 -3.23
C VAL A 107 -5.95 0.41 -3.40
N LEU A 108 -6.54 -0.12 -2.34
CA LEU A 108 -7.90 -0.66 -2.38
C LEU A 108 -8.91 0.42 -2.78
N PHE A 109 -8.82 1.61 -2.19
CA PHE A 109 -9.65 2.76 -2.57
C PHE A 109 -9.44 3.17 -4.02
N SER A 110 -8.18 3.35 -4.45
CA SER A 110 -7.83 3.70 -5.84
C SER A 110 -8.39 2.70 -6.84
N MET A 111 -8.25 1.42 -6.52
CA MET A 111 -8.69 0.31 -7.35
C MET A 111 -10.22 0.29 -7.43
N VAL A 112 -10.94 0.38 -6.32
CA VAL A 112 -12.41 0.38 -6.32
C VAL A 112 -12.93 1.56 -7.13
N LEU A 113 -12.42 2.77 -6.88
CA LEU A 113 -12.82 3.97 -7.59
C LEU A 113 -12.49 3.87 -9.08
N GLY A 114 -11.25 3.53 -9.42
CA GLY A 114 -10.77 3.46 -10.79
C GLY A 114 -11.42 2.34 -11.60
N VAL A 115 -11.58 1.15 -11.03
CA VAL A 115 -12.30 0.03 -11.70
C VAL A 115 -13.74 0.42 -11.97
N THR A 116 -14.43 1.03 -11.00
CA THR A 116 -15.82 1.46 -11.17
C THR A 116 -15.95 2.48 -12.29
N LEU A 117 -15.13 3.55 -12.25
CA LEU A 117 -15.15 4.60 -13.28
C LEU A 117 -14.71 4.06 -14.64
N GLY A 118 -13.69 3.20 -14.70
CA GLY A 118 -13.20 2.57 -15.93
C GLY A 118 -14.22 1.67 -16.60
N LEU A 119 -14.97 0.87 -15.82
CA LEU A 119 -16.07 0.05 -16.32
C LEU A 119 -17.20 0.91 -16.90
N ILE A 120 -17.59 1.97 -16.18
CA ILE A 120 -18.64 2.90 -16.63
C ILE A 120 -18.18 3.58 -17.94
N SER A 121 -16.96 4.10 -17.97
CA SER A 121 -16.35 4.76 -19.14
C SER A 121 -16.32 3.84 -20.36
N GLY A 122 -15.78 2.62 -20.19
CA GLY A 122 -15.62 1.65 -21.26
C GLY A 122 -16.94 1.05 -21.76
N TYR A 123 -17.94 0.89 -20.89
CA TYR A 123 -19.24 0.30 -21.25
C TYR A 123 -20.23 1.34 -21.79
N ALA A 124 -20.32 2.54 -21.20
CA ALA A 124 -21.22 3.58 -21.68
C ALA A 124 -20.71 4.21 -22.99
N GLY A 125 -19.40 4.47 -23.08
CA GLY A 125 -18.82 5.18 -24.22
C GLY A 125 -19.33 6.64 -24.35
N GLY A 126 -18.99 7.28 -25.47
CA GLY A 126 -19.51 8.60 -25.84
C GLY A 126 -19.18 9.70 -24.82
N ARG A 127 -20.20 10.49 -24.43
CA ARG A 127 -20.01 11.67 -23.55
C ARG A 127 -19.55 11.32 -22.14
N VAL A 128 -20.05 10.23 -21.57
CA VAL A 128 -19.66 9.77 -20.22
C VAL A 128 -18.18 9.40 -20.21
N ASP A 129 -17.74 8.69 -21.24
CA ASP A 129 -16.35 8.32 -21.43
C ASP A 129 -15.45 9.55 -21.55
N SER A 130 -15.81 10.50 -22.42
CA SER A 130 -15.05 11.74 -22.58
C SER A 130 -14.97 12.56 -21.30
N PHE A 131 -16.05 12.65 -20.51
CA PHE A 131 -16.05 13.40 -19.26
C PHE A 131 -15.13 12.78 -18.20
N ILE A 132 -15.26 11.47 -17.96
CA ILE A 132 -14.43 10.75 -16.97
C ILE A 132 -12.96 10.81 -17.38
N MET A 133 -12.66 10.56 -18.66
CA MET A 133 -11.28 10.61 -19.15
C MET A 133 -10.72 12.04 -19.13
N ARG A 134 -11.53 13.07 -19.34
CA ARG A 134 -11.08 14.46 -19.21
C ARG A 134 -10.67 14.82 -17.80
N ILE A 135 -11.44 14.39 -16.79
CA ILE A 135 -11.07 14.57 -15.37
C ILE A 135 -9.76 13.83 -15.08
N ALA A 136 -9.63 12.60 -15.56
CA ALA A 136 -8.42 11.82 -15.42
C ALA A 136 -7.19 12.49 -16.06
N ASP A 137 -7.34 13.08 -17.25
CA ASP A 137 -6.27 13.79 -17.95
C ASP A 137 -5.84 15.06 -17.19
N VAL A 138 -6.79 15.80 -16.63
CA VAL A 138 -6.52 16.96 -15.78
C VAL A 138 -5.74 16.53 -14.53
N GLN A 139 -6.15 15.46 -13.85
CA GLN A 139 -5.46 14.99 -12.66
C GLN A 139 -4.02 14.56 -12.95
N LEU A 140 -3.77 13.82 -14.03
CA LEU A 140 -2.42 13.38 -14.40
C LEU A 140 -1.49 14.52 -14.84
N SER A 141 -2.04 15.71 -15.10
CA SER A 141 -1.24 16.90 -15.33
C SER A 141 -0.52 17.37 -14.06
N PHE A 142 -0.97 16.91 -12.88
CA PHE A 142 -0.34 17.19 -11.60
C PHE A 142 0.44 15.97 -11.09
N PRO A 143 1.66 16.15 -10.56
CA PRO A 143 2.36 15.12 -9.82
C PRO A 143 1.52 14.59 -8.65
N ALA A 144 1.46 13.26 -8.49
CA ALA A 144 0.65 12.61 -7.45
C ALA A 144 0.98 13.11 -6.03
N ILE A 145 2.26 13.37 -5.74
CA ILE A 145 2.69 13.93 -4.45
C ILE A 145 2.11 15.33 -4.25
N LEU A 146 2.08 16.19 -5.29
CA LEU A 146 1.51 17.54 -5.17
C LEU A 146 0.01 17.51 -4.93
N VAL A 147 -0.72 16.59 -5.58
CA VAL A 147 -2.14 16.38 -5.32
C VAL A 147 -2.37 15.95 -3.87
N ALA A 148 -1.56 15.01 -3.38
CA ALA A 148 -1.69 14.53 -2.01
C ALA A 148 -1.39 15.62 -0.97
N LEU A 149 -0.32 16.40 -1.17
CA LEU A 149 0.03 17.55 -0.33
C LEU A 149 -1.06 18.63 -0.34
N LEU A 150 -1.65 18.91 -1.51
CA LEU A 150 -2.74 19.87 -1.64
C LEU A 150 -3.97 19.43 -0.85
N ILE A 151 -4.38 18.17 -1.00
CA ILE A 151 -5.55 17.61 -0.29
C ILE A 151 -5.35 17.71 1.21
N ASP A 152 -4.17 17.32 1.67
CA ASP A 152 -3.86 17.37 3.09
C ASP A 152 -3.81 18.81 3.63
N GLY A 153 -3.16 19.73 2.90
CA GLY A 153 -3.13 21.15 3.28
C GLY A 153 -4.53 21.77 3.35
N VAL A 154 -5.40 21.43 2.40
CA VAL A 154 -6.81 21.83 2.42
C VAL A 154 -7.55 21.20 3.61
N ALA A 155 -7.32 19.91 3.89
CA ALA A 155 -7.94 19.22 5.01
C ALA A 155 -7.55 19.87 6.35
N ARG A 156 -6.28 20.20 6.57
CA ARG A 156 -5.83 20.93 7.78
C ARG A 156 -6.44 22.33 7.90
N GLY A 157 -6.70 22.99 6.77
CA GLY A 157 -7.34 24.30 6.76
C GLY A 157 -8.84 24.28 7.06
N LEU A 158 -9.53 23.20 6.68
CA LEU A 158 -10.98 23.06 6.85
C LEU A 158 -11.39 22.33 8.13
N LEU A 159 -10.57 21.39 8.61
CA LEU A 159 -10.87 20.59 9.79
C LEU A 159 -10.52 21.35 11.08
N PRO A 160 -11.31 21.21 12.16
CA PRO A 160 -10.92 21.70 13.49
C PRO A 160 -9.63 21.04 13.95
N ARG A 161 -8.76 21.79 14.64
CA ARG A 161 -7.44 21.31 15.11
C ARG A 161 -7.53 20.04 15.95
N ASP A 162 -8.59 19.92 16.75
CA ASP A 162 -8.81 18.80 17.65
C ASP A 162 -9.07 17.48 16.87
N MET A 163 -9.49 17.57 15.60
CA MET A 163 -9.76 16.43 14.73
C MET A 163 -8.59 16.09 13.78
N HIS A 164 -7.51 16.87 13.79
CA HIS A 164 -6.41 16.70 12.83
C HIS A 164 -5.74 15.34 13.01
N ASP A 165 -5.46 14.94 14.25
CA ASP A 165 -4.76 13.69 14.54
C ASP A 165 -5.63 12.46 14.25
N GLU A 166 -6.93 12.52 14.58
CA GLU A 166 -7.88 11.43 14.36
C GLU A 166 -8.13 11.20 12.86
N LEU A 167 -8.20 12.28 12.07
CA LEU A 167 -8.51 12.20 10.65
C LEU A 167 -7.28 12.10 9.76
N ALA A 168 -6.06 12.33 10.28
CA ALA A 168 -4.82 12.32 9.50
C ALA A 168 -4.65 11.03 8.67
N LEU A 169 -4.90 9.86 9.28
CA LEU A 169 -4.81 8.58 8.58
C LEU A 169 -5.81 8.49 7.41
N TYR A 170 -7.06 8.92 7.63
CA TYR A 170 -8.10 8.87 6.60
C TYR A 170 -7.84 9.86 5.46
N VAL A 171 -7.37 11.07 5.80
CA VAL A 171 -6.97 12.10 4.84
C VAL A 171 -5.82 11.59 3.99
N LEU A 172 -4.82 10.96 4.61
CA LEU A 172 -3.67 10.41 3.90
C LEU A 172 -4.06 9.27 2.95
N ILE A 173 -4.91 8.34 3.41
CA ILE A 173 -5.46 7.26 2.58
C ILE A 173 -6.24 7.82 1.39
N PHE A 174 -7.09 8.83 1.64
CA PHE A 174 -7.86 9.49 0.60
C PHE A 174 -6.96 10.23 -0.41
N ALA A 175 -5.96 10.95 0.07
CA ALA A 175 -5.03 11.74 -0.73
C ALA A 175 -4.18 10.86 -1.67
N ILE A 176 -3.61 9.77 -1.14
CA ILE A 176 -2.86 8.80 -1.95
C ILE A 176 -3.82 8.05 -2.88
N GLY A 177 -4.98 7.65 -2.37
CA GLY A 177 -5.96 6.88 -3.10
C GLY A 177 -6.58 7.61 -4.30
N ILE A 178 -6.96 8.87 -4.11
CA ILE A 178 -7.48 9.71 -5.19
C ILE A 178 -6.39 10.06 -6.19
N SER A 179 -5.11 10.03 -5.81
CA SER A 179 -4.02 10.27 -6.76
C SER A 179 -3.81 9.07 -7.70
N GLY A 180 -4.13 7.86 -7.26
CA GLY A 180 -3.87 6.61 -7.99
C GLY A 180 -4.99 6.09 -8.89
N TRP A 181 -6.25 6.53 -8.74
CA TRP A 181 -7.40 5.91 -9.41
C TRP A 181 -7.35 5.95 -10.95
N VAL A 182 -6.69 6.95 -11.53
CA VAL A 182 -6.67 7.17 -12.99
C VAL A 182 -6.03 6.00 -13.73
N GLN A 183 -4.95 5.43 -13.20
CA GLN A 183 -4.25 4.32 -13.86
C GLN A 183 -5.12 3.07 -13.92
N TYR A 184 -5.87 2.78 -12.84
CA TYR A 184 -6.86 1.71 -12.83
C TYR A 184 -7.99 1.99 -13.80
N ALA A 185 -8.53 3.22 -13.82
CA ALA A 185 -9.62 3.59 -14.71
C ALA A 185 -9.26 3.44 -16.19
N ARG A 186 -8.06 3.88 -16.61
CA ARG A 186 -7.60 3.73 -17.99
C ARG A 186 -7.37 2.28 -18.38
N THR A 187 -6.74 1.49 -17.52
CA THR A 187 -6.51 0.06 -17.76
C THR A 187 -7.83 -0.68 -17.92
N VAL A 188 -8.74 -0.49 -16.97
CA VAL A 188 -10.05 -1.15 -16.98
C VAL A 188 -10.90 -0.68 -18.14
N ARG A 189 -10.88 0.62 -18.49
CA ARG A 189 -11.54 1.14 -19.68
C ARG A 189 -11.05 0.43 -20.94
N GLY A 190 -9.73 0.33 -21.13
CA GLY A 190 -9.13 -0.35 -22.28
C GLY A 190 -9.58 -1.81 -22.40
N SER A 191 -9.50 -2.57 -21.31
CA SER A 191 -9.96 -3.97 -21.29
C SER A 191 -11.48 -4.09 -21.49
N THR A 192 -12.27 -3.18 -20.92
CA THR A 192 -13.73 -3.16 -21.05
C THR A 192 -14.17 -2.90 -22.49
N LEU A 193 -13.47 -2.01 -23.21
CA LEU A 193 -13.76 -1.73 -24.62
C LEU A 193 -13.57 -2.97 -25.51
N VAL A 194 -12.61 -3.83 -25.18
CA VAL A 194 -12.41 -5.11 -25.88
C VAL A 194 -13.49 -6.10 -25.45
N GLU A 195 -13.70 -6.25 -24.14
CA GLU A 195 -14.58 -7.29 -23.59
C GLU A 195 -16.05 -7.09 -23.98
N ARG A 196 -16.52 -5.84 -24.02
CA ARG A 196 -17.91 -5.50 -24.38
C ARG A 196 -18.32 -5.89 -25.80
N ASN A 197 -17.34 -6.15 -26.68
CA ASN A 197 -17.56 -6.47 -28.08
C ASN A 197 -17.53 -7.99 -28.35
N LYS A 198 -17.25 -8.82 -27.34
CA LYS A 198 -17.23 -10.28 -27.48
C LYS A 198 -18.63 -10.88 -27.61
N GLU A 199 -18.72 -12.01 -28.31
CA GLU A 199 -19.97 -12.70 -28.66
C GLU A 199 -20.83 -13.03 -27.45
N TYR A 200 -20.23 -13.48 -26.34
CA TYR A 200 -20.97 -13.83 -25.13
C TYR A 200 -21.64 -12.60 -24.47
N VAL A 201 -21.04 -11.41 -24.59
CA VAL A 201 -21.64 -10.15 -24.10
C VAL A 201 -22.76 -9.71 -25.02
N GLN A 202 -22.59 -9.88 -26.33
CA GLN A 202 -23.65 -9.58 -27.31
C GLN A 202 -24.86 -10.50 -27.10
N ALA A 203 -24.62 -11.80 -26.91
CA ALA A 203 -25.67 -12.77 -26.58
C ALA A 203 -26.40 -12.41 -25.28
N ALA A 204 -25.68 -12.03 -24.22
CA ALA A 204 -26.28 -11.56 -22.98
C ALA A 204 -27.21 -10.34 -23.18
N ARG A 205 -26.83 -9.40 -24.07
CA ARG A 205 -27.68 -8.26 -24.42
C ARG A 205 -28.93 -8.67 -25.20
N LEU A 206 -28.79 -9.59 -26.16
CA LEU A 206 -29.91 -10.10 -26.96
C LEU A 206 -30.97 -10.80 -26.10
N ILE A 207 -30.55 -11.48 -25.03
CA ILE A 207 -31.44 -12.15 -24.07
C ILE A 207 -32.07 -11.13 -23.07
N GLY A 208 -31.72 -9.85 -23.16
CA GLY A 208 -32.30 -8.79 -22.33
C GLY A 208 -31.65 -8.61 -20.96
N ILE A 209 -30.42 -9.11 -20.75
CA ILE A 209 -29.71 -8.92 -19.48
C ILE A 209 -29.32 -7.44 -19.32
N GLY A 210 -29.70 -6.86 -18.18
CA GLY A 210 -29.42 -5.45 -17.88
C GLY A 210 -27.93 -5.10 -17.80
N PRO A 211 -27.55 -3.83 -18.06
CA PRO A 211 -26.16 -3.40 -18.19
C PRO A 211 -25.33 -3.58 -16.91
N VAL A 212 -25.94 -3.37 -15.74
CA VAL A 212 -25.26 -3.57 -14.43
C VAL A 212 -24.90 -5.04 -14.21
N THR A 213 -25.79 -5.96 -14.61
CA THR A 213 -25.56 -7.40 -14.50
C THR A 213 -24.50 -7.87 -15.48
N ILE A 214 -24.48 -7.32 -16.70
CA ILE A 214 -23.42 -7.57 -17.67
C ILE A 214 -22.07 -7.09 -17.11
N LEU A 215 -22.00 -5.85 -16.63
CA LEU A 215 -20.79 -5.29 -16.04
C LEU A 215 -20.26 -6.13 -14.88
N ARG A 216 -21.09 -6.46 -13.89
CA ARG A 216 -20.66 -7.16 -12.68
C ARG A 216 -20.35 -8.65 -12.88
N ARG A 217 -21.14 -9.37 -13.68
CA ARG A 217 -21.02 -10.84 -13.81
C ARG A 217 -20.24 -11.29 -15.03
N HIS A 218 -20.17 -10.47 -16.08
CA HIS A 218 -19.59 -10.87 -17.36
C HIS A 218 -18.29 -10.11 -17.64
N ILE A 219 -18.27 -8.79 -17.45
CA ILE A 219 -17.08 -7.98 -17.82
C ILE A 219 -16.07 -7.90 -16.66
N LEU A 220 -16.51 -7.52 -15.47
CA LEU A 220 -15.64 -7.30 -14.30
C LEU A 220 -14.69 -8.48 -14.05
N PRO A 221 -15.14 -9.75 -13.96
CA PRO A 221 -14.25 -10.88 -13.71
C PRO A 221 -13.15 -11.04 -14.78
N ASN A 222 -13.45 -10.70 -16.03
CA ASN A 222 -12.52 -10.82 -17.15
C ASN A 222 -11.51 -9.68 -17.24
N VAL A 223 -11.77 -8.53 -16.61
CA VAL A 223 -10.84 -7.39 -16.58
C VAL A 223 -10.01 -7.30 -15.29
N MET A 224 -10.25 -8.18 -14.30
CA MET A 224 -9.51 -8.18 -13.03
C MET A 224 -8.05 -8.60 -13.16
N GLY A 225 -7.67 -9.40 -14.17
CA GLY A 225 -6.30 -9.88 -14.34
C GLY A 225 -5.26 -8.73 -14.37
N PRO A 226 -5.35 -7.79 -15.32
CA PRO A 226 -4.48 -6.62 -15.36
C PRO A 226 -4.57 -5.72 -14.11
N VAL A 227 -5.75 -5.64 -13.49
CA VAL A 227 -5.97 -4.82 -12.28
C VAL A 227 -5.15 -5.36 -11.11
N LEU A 228 -5.19 -6.66 -10.87
CA LEU A 228 -4.45 -7.31 -9.78
C LEU A 228 -2.93 -7.16 -9.96
N VAL A 229 -2.46 -7.24 -11.21
CA VAL A 229 -1.04 -7.03 -11.55
C VAL A 229 -0.59 -5.60 -11.26
N ILE A 230 -1.39 -4.59 -11.61
CA ILE A 230 -1.03 -3.19 -11.33
C ILE A 230 -1.16 -2.90 -9.82
N ALA A 231 -2.10 -3.54 -9.14
CA ALA A 231 -2.31 -3.35 -7.70
C ALA A 231 -1.09 -3.71 -6.85
N THR A 232 -0.34 -4.76 -7.21
CA THR A 232 0.87 -5.14 -6.45
C THR A 232 1.99 -4.12 -6.60
N ILE A 233 2.22 -3.63 -7.82
CA ILE A 233 3.23 -2.57 -8.08
C ILE A 233 2.83 -1.27 -7.36
N HIS A 234 1.55 -0.93 -7.43
CA HIS A 234 1.02 0.26 -6.77
C HIS A 234 1.08 0.21 -5.25
N LEU A 235 1.08 -0.98 -4.65
CA LEU A 235 1.26 -1.11 -3.20
C LEU A 235 2.63 -0.57 -2.76
N ALA A 236 3.70 -0.94 -3.48
CA ALA A 236 5.04 -0.41 -3.20
C ALA A 236 5.09 1.11 -3.38
N ILE A 237 4.52 1.64 -4.48
CA ILE A 237 4.46 3.08 -4.75
C ILE A 237 3.66 3.82 -3.67
N ALA A 238 2.55 3.25 -3.21
CA ALA A 238 1.72 3.84 -2.16
C ALA A 238 2.46 3.90 -0.82
N ILE A 239 3.22 2.86 -0.45
CA ILE A 239 4.06 2.85 0.76
C ILE A 239 5.16 3.92 0.68
N ILE A 240 5.86 4.04 -0.46
CA ILE A 240 6.86 5.11 -0.66
C ILE A 240 6.20 6.49 -0.56
N THR A 241 5.03 6.66 -1.18
CA THR A 241 4.31 7.94 -1.19
C THR A 241 3.86 8.32 0.23
N GLU A 242 3.31 7.37 0.99
CA GLU A 242 3.00 7.54 2.41
C GLU A 242 4.24 7.97 3.18
N ALA A 243 5.35 7.25 3.06
CA ALA A 243 6.58 7.56 3.77
C ALA A 243 7.12 8.95 3.38
N THR A 244 6.99 9.34 2.11
CA THR A 244 7.40 10.66 1.62
C THR A 244 6.54 11.77 2.20
N LEU A 245 5.21 11.61 2.21
CA LEU A 245 4.29 12.60 2.79
C LEU A 245 4.48 12.74 4.30
N SER A 246 4.64 11.62 5.00
CA SER A 246 4.98 11.57 6.42
C SER A 246 6.35 12.21 6.71
N PHE A 247 7.33 12.00 5.82
CA PHE A 247 8.63 12.67 5.91
C PHE A 247 8.53 14.18 5.73
N LEU A 248 7.66 14.66 4.84
CA LEU A 248 7.38 16.08 4.64
C LEU A 248 6.57 16.70 5.80
N GLY A 249 6.15 15.90 6.78
CA GLY A 249 5.36 16.34 7.93
C GLY A 249 3.87 16.47 7.65
N VAL A 250 3.41 15.90 6.55
CA VAL A 250 2.06 16.00 6.01
C VAL A 250 1.31 14.66 6.16
N GLY A 251 1.88 13.72 6.94
CA GLY A 251 1.33 12.38 7.14
C GLY A 251 0.82 12.14 8.56
N VAL A 252 1.08 10.93 9.06
CA VAL A 252 0.57 10.42 10.34
C VAL A 252 1.19 11.19 11.53
N PRO A 253 0.45 11.46 12.62
CA PRO A 253 0.99 12.19 13.76
C PRO A 253 2.18 11.46 14.42
N PRO A 254 3.10 12.19 15.07
CA PRO A 254 4.26 11.62 15.79
C PRO A 254 3.90 10.69 16.96
N THR A 255 2.64 10.73 17.42
CA THR A 255 2.09 9.86 18.46
C THR A 255 1.79 8.44 17.96
N ALA A 256 1.54 8.29 16.65
CA ALA A 256 1.35 7.02 15.97
C ALA A 256 2.25 6.94 14.72
N PRO A 257 3.58 7.00 14.88
CA PRO A 257 4.49 7.24 13.77
C PRO A 257 4.47 6.10 12.75
N SER A 258 4.44 6.47 11.47
CA SER A 258 4.78 5.57 10.36
C SER A 258 6.30 5.50 10.13
N LEU A 259 6.76 4.61 9.25
CA LEU A 259 8.18 4.54 8.89
C LEU A 259 8.72 5.89 8.39
N GLY A 260 7.96 6.61 7.55
CA GLY A 260 8.36 7.94 7.07
C GLY A 260 8.45 8.98 8.19
N THR A 261 7.58 8.89 9.19
CA THR A 261 7.60 9.77 10.36
C THR A 261 8.85 9.53 11.21
N LEU A 262 9.24 8.27 11.41
CA LEU A 262 10.47 7.90 12.12
C LEU A 262 11.72 8.41 11.40
N ILE A 263 11.77 8.25 10.07
CA ILE A 263 12.87 8.79 9.24
C ILE A 263 12.96 10.31 9.39
N ARG A 264 11.82 11.02 9.41
CA ARG A 264 11.78 12.48 9.61
C ARG A 264 12.39 12.89 10.95
N ILE A 265 11.96 12.23 12.03
CA ILE A 265 12.45 12.49 13.38
C ILE A 265 13.96 12.25 13.41
N GLY A 266 14.41 11.07 12.98
CA GLY A 266 15.83 10.72 12.97
C GLY A 266 16.69 11.61 12.06
N ASN A 267 16.14 12.16 10.97
CA ASN A 267 16.87 13.06 10.07
C ASN A 267 17.35 14.32 10.79
N SER A 268 16.61 14.82 11.79
CA SER A 268 17.03 15.97 12.60
C SER A 268 18.23 15.66 13.52
N TYR A 269 18.49 14.38 13.79
CA TYR A 269 19.52 13.91 14.70
C TYR A 269 20.74 13.28 14.01
N LEU A 270 20.69 13.13 12.68
CA LEU A 270 21.73 12.47 11.89
C LEU A 270 23.11 13.13 12.04
N PHE A 271 23.15 14.47 12.04
CA PHE A 271 24.39 15.24 12.21
C PHE A 271 24.88 15.30 13.66
N SER A 272 24.07 14.87 14.62
CA SER A 272 24.42 14.83 16.03
C SER A 272 25.02 13.48 16.46
N GLY A 273 25.27 12.57 15.50
CA GLY A 273 25.83 11.24 15.76
C GLY A 273 24.80 10.17 16.09
N MET A 274 23.52 10.53 16.26
CA MET A 274 22.42 9.61 16.59
C MET A 274 21.79 9.00 15.33
N TRP A 275 22.63 8.33 14.54
CA TRP A 275 22.27 7.85 13.21
C TRP A 275 21.22 6.72 13.22
N TRP A 276 21.16 5.93 14.31
CA TRP A 276 20.27 4.77 14.42
C TRP A 276 18.79 5.15 14.32
N ILE A 277 18.42 6.36 14.80
CA ILE A 277 17.05 6.87 14.79
C ILE A 277 16.49 6.99 13.36
N SER A 278 17.34 7.30 12.37
CA SER A 278 16.91 7.43 10.95
C SER A 278 17.20 6.19 10.12
N ILE A 279 18.40 5.61 10.30
CA ILE A 279 18.90 4.54 9.42
C ILE A 279 18.11 3.25 9.59
N PHE A 280 17.72 2.84 10.80
CA PHE A 280 16.96 1.60 10.99
C PHE A 280 15.56 1.66 10.37
N PRO A 281 14.75 2.72 10.60
CA PRO A 281 13.51 2.91 9.86
C PRO A 281 13.70 2.98 8.34
N GLY A 282 14.78 3.62 7.87
CA GLY A 282 15.12 3.69 6.45
C GLY A 282 15.40 2.32 5.83
N ILE A 283 16.21 1.49 6.48
CA ILE A 283 16.49 0.11 6.04
C ILE A 283 15.20 -0.72 6.02
N ALA A 284 14.37 -0.61 7.06
CA ALA A 284 13.09 -1.31 7.12
C ALA A 284 12.15 -0.91 5.97
N LEU A 285 12.07 0.39 5.65
CA LEU A 285 11.28 0.90 4.53
C LEU A 285 11.81 0.36 3.19
N VAL A 286 13.13 0.40 2.96
CA VAL A 286 13.75 -0.14 1.74
C VAL A 286 13.49 -1.64 1.61
N ALA A 287 13.69 -2.41 2.68
CA ALA A 287 13.43 -3.84 2.69
C ALA A 287 11.96 -4.16 2.38
N LEU A 288 11.02 -3.43 2.99
CA LEU A 288 9.59 -3.58 2.75
C LEU A 288 9.24 -3.30 1.28
N VAL A 289 9.64 -2.14 0.77
CA VAL A 289 9.32 -1.69 -0.59
C VAL A 289 9.92 -2.61 -1.64
N LEU A 290 11.21 -2.98 -1.50
CA LEU A 290 11.87 -3.88 -2.43
C LEU A 290 11.21 -5.26 -2.45
N SER A 291 10.87 -5.80 -1.27
CA SER A 291 10.29 -7.13 -1.18
C SER A 291 8.88 -7.19 -1.77
N VAL A 292 8.05 -6.17 -1.49
CA VAL A 292 6.71 -6.04 -2.11
C VAL A 292 6.82 -5.86 -3.63
N ASN A 293 7.77 -5.04 -4.10
CA ASN A 293 7.93 -4.79 -5.54
C ASN A 293 8.40 -6.04 -6.29
N LEU A 294 9.41 -6.75 -5.76
CA LEU A 294 9.90 -8.00 -6.35
C LEU A 294 8.81 -9.09 -6.40
N LEU A 295 7.95 -9.18 -5.38
CA LEU A 295 6.79 -10.06 -5.41
C LEU A 295 5.76 -9.64 -6.45
N GLY A 296 5.55 -8.34 -6.61
CA GLY A 296 4.65 -7.79 -7.62
C GLY A 296 5.11 -8.11 -9.04
N ASP A 297 6.40 -7.94 -9.32
CA ASP A 297 7.01 -8.26 -10.60
C ASP A 297 6.94 -9.77 -10.90
N TRP A 298 7.24 -10.62 -9.92
CA TRP A 298 7.06 -12.06 -10.08
C TRP A 298 5.60 -12.43 -10.36
N LEU A 299 4.64 -11.85 -9.63
CA LEU A 299 3.22 -12.12 -9.85
C LEU A 299 2.77 -11.67 -11.25
N ARG A 300 3.28 -10.53 -11.72
CA ARG A 300 3.07 -10.03 -13.08
C ARG A 300 3.56 -11.04 -14.12
N ASP A 301 4.77 -11.54 -13.97
CA ASP A 301 5.37 -12.49 -14.91
C ASP A 301 4.62 -13.83 -14.90
N ALA A 302 4.25 -14.31 -13.72
CA ALA A 302 3.52 -15.57 -13.55
C ALA A 302 2.10 -15.53 -14.13
N LEU A 303 1.46 -14.35 -14.13
CA LEU A 303 0.12 -14.12 -14.68
C LEU A 303 0.13 -13.69 -16.16
N ASN A 304 1.29 -13.46 -16.77
CA ASN A 304 1.37 -13.02 -18.17
C ASN A 304 1.29 -14.24 -19.13
N PRO A 305 0.18 -14.41 -19.88
CA PRO A 305 -0.02 -15.58 -20.74
C PRO A 305 0.89 -15.58 -21.99
N LYS A 306 1.58 -14.48 -22.30
CA LYS A 306 2.48 -14.38 -23.46
C LYS A 306 3.89 -14.93 -23.22
N LEU A 307 4.23 -15.26 -21.97
CA LEU A 307 5.53 -15.84 -21.58
C LEU A 307 5.48 -17.37 -21.45
N ARG A 308 4.34 -17.98 -21.80
CA ARG A 308 4.15 -19.44 -21.85
C ARG A 308 4.09 -19.94 -23.28
#